data_AF-A0A4S8MH53-F1
#
_entry.id   AF-A0A4S8MH53-F1
#
_cell.length_a   1.000
_cell.length_b   1.000
_cell.length_c   1.000
_cell.angle_alpha   90.00
_cell.angle_beta   90.00
_cell.angle_gamma   90.00
#
_symmetry.space_group_name_H-M   'P 1'
#
loop_
_entity.id
_entity.type
_entity.pdbx_description
1 polymer ?
#
loop_
_entity_poly.entity_id
_entity_poly.type
_entity_poly.pdbx_seq_one_letter_code
_entity_poly.pdbx_strand_id
1 'polypeptide(L)'
;MVMNQEQIPVTATSTFRPVRTLLYPTNKPYPIIVSTNYHENSMHPGQRQLLAVDVLTGARTQPYIHDVVVTIAHRNKTYKFRIFFKRHKLLRTNRGIRRLAGVRVEGDVLLAAVGKNVDIRNLRGGEERRAANLAVKRTMKALSPLRTRRRFPAKLSL
;
A
#
# COMPACT_ATOMS: atom_id res chain seq x y z
N MET A 1 0.19 -18.24 17.92
CA MET A 1 -0.15 -17.34 16.79
C MET A 1 1.11 -16.59 16.43
N VAL A 2 1.81 -16.98 15.36
CA VAL A 2 3.15 -16.45 15.06
C VAL A 2 2.97 -15.15 14.29
N MET A 3 3.33 -14.02 14.91
CA MET A 3 3.42 -12.73 14.25
C MET A 3 4.75 -12.66 13.50
N ASN A 4 4.74 -12.87 12.18
CA ASN A 4 5.92 -12.74 11.33
C ASN A 4 6.15 -11.26 10.96
N GLN A 5 6.35 -10.42 11.96
CA GLN A 5 6.91 -9.09 11.76
C GLN A 5 8.28 -9.07 12.42
N GLU A 6 9.29 -9.56 11.70
CA GLU A 6 10.67 -9.54 12.15
C GLU A 6 11.14 -8.08 12.20
N GLN A 7 11.52 -7.62 13.39
CA GLN A 7 12.30 -6.39 13.53
C GLN A 7 13.67 -6.67 12.93
N ILE A 8 14.02 -5.96 11.86
CA ILE A 8 15.40 -5.99 11.36
C ILE A 8 16.26 -5.29 12.43
N PRO A 9 17.32 -5.94 12.96
CA PRO A 9 18.25 -5.27 13.85
C PRO A 9 18.80 -4.04 13.12
N VAL A 10 18.85 -2.90 13.81
CA VAL A 10 19.37 -1.64 13.27
C VAL A 10 20.88 -1.80 13.06
N THR A 11 21.28 -2.46 11.98
CA THR A 11 22.68 -2.52 11.54
C THR A 11 23.04 -1.18 10.92
N ALA A 12 24.21 -0.65 11.28
CA ALA A 12 24.70 0.71 11.05
C ALA A 12 24.84 1.19 9.58
N THR A 13 24.26 0.49 8.61
CA THR A 13 24.33 0.80 7.16
C THR A 13 22.95 0.80 6.50
N SER A 14 21.91 1.26 7.21
CA SER A 14 20.58 1.47 6.65
C SER A 14 20.56 2.69 5.72
N THR A 15 20.43 2.48 4.40
CA THR A 15 20.19 3.61 3.47
C THR A 15 18.70 3.84 3.28
N PHE A 16 18.24 5.05 3.58
CA PHE A 16 16.89 5.50 3.28
C PHE A 16 16.87 6.09 1.87
N ARG A 17 16.03 5.55 1.00
CA ARG A 17 15.91 6.03 -0.38
C ARG A 17 14.47 6.38 -0.70
N PRO A 18 14.22 7.51 -1.39
CA PRO A 18 12.88 7.87 -1.80
C PRO A 18 12.39 6.99 -2.95
N VAL A 19 11.09 6.72 -2.97
CA VAL A 19 10.39 6.05 -4.08
C VAL A 19 9.05 6.72 -4.34
N ARG A 20 8.68 6.81 -5.62
CA ARG A 20 7.40 7.36 -6.07
C ARG A 20 6.28 6.36 -5.82
N THR A 21 5.34 6.75 -4.97
CA THR A 21 4.15 5.96 -4.59
C THR A 21 2.87 6.73 -4.94
N LEU A 22 1.73 6.03 -4.91
CA LEU A 22 0.41 6.61 -5.16
C LEU A 22 -0.38 6.64 -3.84
N LEU A 23 -0.68 7.84 -3.35
CA LEU A 23 -1.44 8.06 -2.13
C LEU A 23 -2.87 8.45 -2.46
N TYR A 24 -3.83 7.83 -1.80
CA TYR A 24 -5.24 8.20 -1.76
C TYR A 24 -5.51 8.77 -0.37
N PRO A 25 -5.32 10.08 -0.18
CA PRO A 25 -5.50 10.67 1.13
C PRO A 25 -6.98 10.94 1.40
N THR A 26 -7.39 10.87 2.66
CA THR A 26 -8.78 11.11 3.09
C THR A 26 -9.25 12.54 2.87
N ASN A 27 -8.32 13.50 2.78
CA ASN A 27 -8.60 14.92 2.60
C ASN A 27 -8.65 15.39 1.13
N LYS A 28 -8.38 14.52 0.15
CA LYS A 28 -8.50 14.86 -1.29
C LYS A 28 -9.44 13.90 -2.02
N PRO A 29 -10.16 14.36 -3.05
CA PRO A 29 -11.05 13.51 -3.84
C PRO A 29 -10.31 12.70 -4.93
N TYR A 30 -9.01 12.89 -5.11
CA TYR A 30 -8.19 12.25 -6.13
C TYR A 30 -6.84 11.77 -5.56
N PRO A 31 -6.23 10.73 -6.15
CA PRO A 31 -4.93 10.24 -5.72
C PRO A 31 -3.80 11.16 -6.18
N ILE A 32 -2.78 11.29 -5.34
CA ILE A 32 -1.57 12.10 -5.56
C ILE A 32 -0.33 11.21 -5.57
N ILE A 33 0.69 11.62 -6.34
CA ILE A 33 2.00 10.97 -6.27
C ILE A 33 2.79 11.60 -5.13
N VAL A 34 3.38 10.79 -4.28
CA VAL A 34 4.23 11.24 -3.18
C VAL A 34 5.56 10.50 -3.20
N SER A 35 6.57 11.12 -2.60
CA SER A 35 7.84 10.45 -2.30
C SER A 35 7.70 9.75 -0.95
N THR A 36 7.99 8.45 -0.90
CA THR A 36 7.99 7.67 0.34
C THR A 36 9.36 7.03 0.50
N ASN A 37 9.90 7.03 1.70
CA ASN A 37 11.17 6.37 1.95
C ASN A 37 10.97 4.87 2.08
N TYR A 38 11.94 4.09 1.61
CA TYR A 38 12.08 2.69 1.98
C TYR A 38 13.42 2.46 2.65
N HIS A 39 13.43 1.43 3.50
CA HIS A 39 14.61 0.82 4.06
C HIS A 39 15.06 -0.33 3.16
N GLU A 40 16.35 -0.40 2.83
CA GLU A 40 16.95 -1.51 2.08
C GLU A 40 17.89 -2.27 3.00
N ASN A 41 17.73 -3.59 3.05
CA ASN A 41 18.67 -4.45 3.78
C ASN A 41 19.96 -4.57 2.98
N SER A 42 21.08 -4.09 3.53
CA SER A 42 22.40 -4.15 2.89
C SER A 42 22.88 -5.59 2.65
N MET A 43 22.46 -6.54 3.50
CA MET A 43 22.76 -7.97 3.36
C MET A 43 21.90 -8.66 2.29
N HIS A 44 20.75 -8.10 1.96
CA HIS A 44 19.82 -8.64 0.96
C HIS A 44 19.37 -7.55 -0.02
N PRO A 45 20.25 -7.15 -0.96
CA PRO A 45 19.91 -6.15 -1.98
C PRO A 45 18.63 -6.54 -2.72
N GLY A 46 17.62 -5.67 -2.69
CA GLY A 46 16.30 -5.92 -3.27
C GLY A 46 15.18 -6.17 -2.26
N GLN A 47 15.49 -6.53 -1.01
CA GLN A 47 14.53 -6.51 0.09
C GLN A 47 14.32 -5.07 0.55
N ARG A 48 13.18 -4.51 0.16
CA ARG A 48 12.85 -3.09 0.39
C ARG A 48 11.59 -2.99 1.20
N GLN A 49 11.70 -2.37 2.37
CA GLN A 49 10.58 -2.15 3.29
C GLN A 49 10.15 -0.69 3.22
N LEU A 50 8.93 -0.46 2.74
CA LEU A 50 8.38 0.89 2.63
C LEU A 50 8.01 1.44 4.02
N LEU A 51 8.47 2.65 4.34
CA LEU A 51 8.11 3.37 5.56
C LEU A 51 6.74 4.06 5.40
N ALA A 52 5.70 3.24 5.28
CA ALA A 52 4.34 3.73 5.04
C ALA A 52 3.79 4.59 6.21
N VAL A 53 4.34 4.43 7.42
CA VAL A 53 3.93 5.17 8.62
C VAL A 53 4.18 6.67 8.51
N ASP A 54 5.23 7.07 7.79
CA ASP A 54 5.59 8.47 7.60
C ASP A 54 4.61 9.22 6.70
N VAL A 55 3.82 8.48 5.92
CA VAL A 55 2.91 9.04 4.90
C VAL A 55 1.44 8.87 5.28
N LEU A 56 1.09 7.75 5.93
CA LEU A 56 -0.30 7.45 6.31
C LEU A 56 -0.69 8.16 7.60
N THR A 57 -1.69 9.04 7.54
CA THR A 57 -2.19 9.77 8.72
C THR A 57 -2.87 8.85 9.75
N GLY A 58 -3.22 9.40 10.92
CA GLY A 58 -4.00 8.67 11.93
C GLY A 58 -3.20 7.64 12.74
N ALA A 59 -1.87 7.80 12.86
CA ALA A 59 -1.01 6.92 13.66
C ALA A 59 -1.44 6.83 15.14
N ARG A 60 -1.91 7.94 15.73
CA ARG A 60 -2.47 7.96 17.09
C ARG A 60 -3.74 7.11 17.24
N THR A 61 -4.53 7.00 16.17
CA THR A 61 -5.80 6.27 16.17
C THR A 61 -5.62 4.79 15.86
N GLN A 62 -4.71 4.47 14.94
CA GLN A 62 -4.32 3.11 14.62
C GLN A 62 -2.81 3.10 14.33
N PRO A 63 -1.99 2.56 15.25
CA PRO A 63 -0.54 2.55 15.09
C PRO A 63 -0.09 1.55 14.01
N TYR A 64 -0.80 0.43 13.87
CA TYR A 64 -0.47 -0.61 12.89
C TYR A 64 -1.02 -0.29 11.50
N ILE A 65 -0.27 -0.70 10.47
CA ILE A 65 -0.62 -0.54 9.06
C ILE A 65 -0.86 -1.94 8.49
N HIS A 66 -1.98 -2.12 7.79
CA HIS A 66 -2.22 -3.32 7.02
C HIS A 66 -1.58 -3.18 5.65
N ASP A 67 -1.10 -4.29 5.11
CA ASP A 67 -0.65 -4.35 3.74
C ASP A 67 -1.12 -5.62 3.03
N VAL A 68 -1.25 -5.52 1.72
CA VAL A 68 -1.57 -6.64 0.85
C VAL A 68 -0.81 -6.51 -0.46
N VAL A 69 -0.25 -7.62 -0.91
CA VAL A 69 0.36 -7.71 -2.24
C VAL A 69 -0.72 -8.16 -3.23
N VAL A 70 -0.86 -7.38 -4.31
CA VAL A 70 -1.90 -7.55 -5.33
C VAL A 70 -1.25 -7.67 -6.69
N THR A 71 -1.60 -8.73 -7.41
CA THR A 71 -1.23 -8.91 -8.81
C THR A 71 -2.47 -8.68 -9.66
N ILE A 72 -2.35 -7.88 -10.73
CA ILE A 72 -3.44 -7.57 -11.66
C ILE A 72 -2.97 -7.63 -13.11
N ALA A 73 -3.81 -8.17 -13.99
CA ALA A 73 -3.63 -8.07 -15.44
C ALA A 73 -4.34 -6.82 -15.99
N HIS A 74 -3.62 -6.00 -16.76
CA HIS A 74 -4.17 -4.83 -17.45
C HIS A 74 -3.50 -4.65 -18.82
N ARG A 75 -4.29 -4.60 -19.90
CA ARG A 75 -3.81 -4.41 -21.28
C ARG A 75 -2.64 -5.34 -21.64
N ASN A 76 -2.84 -6.63 -21.43
CA ASN A 76 -1.87 -7.71 -21.69
C ASN A 76 -0.56 -7.63 -20.89
N LYS A 77 -0.51 -6.80 -19.84
CA LYS A 77 0.62 -6.71 -18.91
C LYS A 77 0.18 -7.08 -17.50
N THR A 78 1.04 -7.80 -16.80
CA THR A 78 0.85 -8.12 -15.39
C THR A 78 1.58 -7.10 -14.53
N TYR A 79 0.84 -6.47 -13.62
CA TYR A 79 1.36 -5.53 -12.66
C TYR A 79 1.25 -6.11 -11.26
N LYS A 80 2.25 -5.83 -10.42
CA LYS A 80 2.27 -6.21 -9.02
C LYS A 80 2.42 -4.97 -8.16
N PHE A 81 1.56 -4.85 -7.16
CA PHE A 81 1.48 -3.71 -6.27
C PHE A 81 1.45 -4.17 -4.82
N ARG A 82 1.97 -3.34 -3.92
CA ARG A 82 1.78 -3.50 -2.47
C ARG A 82 0.94 -2.34 -1.99
N ILE A 83 -0.21 -2.64 -1.40
CA ILE A 83 -1.20 -1.67 -0.96
C ILE A 83 -1.17 -1.63 0.56
N PHE A 84 -0.85 -0.48 1.11
CA PHE A 84 -0.84 -0.19 2.54
C PHE A 84 -2.08 0.63 2.89
N PHE A 85 -2.75 0.30 3.98
CA PHE A 85 -3.93 1.02 4.42
C PHE A 85 -4.12 0.87 5.92
N LYS A 86 -4.75 1.87 6.52
CA LYS A 86 -5.32 1.78 7.86
C LYS A 86 -6.82 1.52 7.72
N ARG A 87 -7.43 0.96 8.76
CA ARG A 87 -8.84 0.63 8.78
C ARG A 87 -9.36 0.67 10.21
N HIS A 88 -9.66 1.86 10.68
CA HIS A 88 -10.24 2.06 12.00
C HIS A 88 -11.48 2.95 11.89
N LYS A 89 -12.52 2.63 12.67
CA LYS A 89 -13.83 3.30 12.61
C LYS A 89 -13.77 4.80 12.91
N LEU A 90 -12.76 5.24 13.66
CA LEU A 90 -12.51 6.65 14.00
C LEU A 90 -11.68 7.39 12.94
N LEU A 91 -11.16 6.71 11.91
CA LEU A 91 -10.50 7.36 10.80
C LEU A 91 -11.53 7.96 9.83
N ARG A 92 -11.16 9.05 9.19
CA ARG A 92 -12.01 9.73 8.20
C ARG A 92 -12.28 8.81 7.01
N THR A 93 -13.49 8.88 6.46
CA THR A 93 -13.83 8.16 5.24
C THR A 93 -13.07 8.75 4.04
N ASN A 94 -12.45 7.87 3.27
CA ASN A 94 -11.69 8.21 2.08
C ASN A 94 -12.62 8.46 0.89
N ARG A 95 -12.88 9.74 0.60
CA ARG A 95 -13.79 10.15 -0.49
C ARG A 95 -13.27 9.72 -1.86
N GLY A 96 -11.95 9.75 -2.07
CA GLY A 96 -11.33 9.30 -3.31
C GLY A 96 -11.57 7.81 -3.58
N ILE A 97 -11.39 6.97 -2.56
CA ILE A 97 -11.69 5.53 -2.68
C ILE A 97 -13.18 5.28 -2.87
N ARG A 98 -14.05 6.00 -2.16
CA ARG A 98 -15.50 5.88 -2.36
C ARG A 98 -15.91 6.19 -3.79
N ARG A 99 -15.35 7.24 -4.40
CA ARG A 99 -15.58 7.57 -5.81
C ARG A 99 -15.00 6.53 -6.77
N LEU A 100 -13.80 6.03 -6.49
CA LEU A 100 -13.10 5.06 -7.36
C LEU A 100 -13.76 3.67 -7.35
N ALA A 101 -14.17 3.21 -6.16
CA ALA A 101 -14.55 1.83 -5.92
C ALA A 101 -16.01 1.63 -5.51
N GLY A 102 -16.75 2.70 -5.18
CA GLY A 102 -18.13 2.61 -4.71
C GLY A 102 -18.27 2.03 -3.31
N VAL A 103 -17.18 1.89 -2.55
CA VAL A 103 -17.17 1.30 -1.20
C VAL A 103 -16.68 2.29 -0.15
N ARG A 104 -17.17 2.13 1.08
CA ARG A 104 -16.73 2.95 2.22
C ARG A 104 -15.46 2.36 2.82
N VAL A 105 -14.37 3.13 2.72
CA VAL A 105 -13.07 2.82 3.33
C VAL A 105 -12.67 3.99 4.21
N GLU A 106 -12.27 3.72 5.44
CA GLU A 106 -11.70 4.69 6.37
C GLU A 106 -10.18 4.71 6.28
N GLY A 107 -9.58 5.89 6.42
CA GLY A 107 -8.12 6.06 6.43
C GLY A 107 -7.52 6.27 5.04
N ASP A 108 -6.25 6.65 5.04
CA ASP A 108 -5.48 6.83 3.82
C ASP A 108 -5.09 5.45 3.25
N VAL A 109 -4.94 5.39 1.93
CA VAL A 109 -4.44 4.20 1.23
C VAL A 109 -3.20 4.61 0.44
N LEU A 110 -2.11 3.87 0.60
CA LEU A 110 -0.86 4.08 -0.11
C LEU A 110 -0.56 2.85 -0.97
N LEU A 111 -0.12 3.07 -2.21
CA LEU A 111 0.24 2.01 -3.13
C LEU A 111 1.66 2.21 -3.63
N ALA A 112 2.45 1.15 -3.58
CA ALA A 112 3.77 1.08 -4.17
C ALA A 112 3.82 0.01 -5.28
N ALA A 113 4.60 0.27 -6.32
CA ALA A 113 4.86 -0.71 -7.36
C ALA A 113 5.90 -1.73 -6.89
N VAL A 114 5.66 -3.01 -7.20
CA VAL A 114 6.56 -4.12 -6.90
C VAL A 114 7.31 -4.50 -8.18
N GLY A 115 8.62 -4.73 -8.07
CA GLY A 115 9.46 -5.19 -9.17
C GLY A 115 9.56 -6.71 -9.24
N LYS A 116 10.16 -7.23 -10.31
CA LYS A 116 10.50 -8.66 -10.41
C LYS A 116 11.62 -9.04 -9.44
N ASN A 117 12.62 -8.16 -9.32
CA ASN A 117 13.84 -8.40 -8.53
C ASN A 117 13.91 -7.55 -7.25
N VAL A 118 12.93 -6.65 -7.03
CA VAL A 118 12.90 -5.73 -5.89
C VAL A 118 11.49 -5.61 -5.36
N ASP A 119 11.34 -5.58 -4.04
CA ASP A 119 10.00 -5.52 -3.41
C ASP A 119 9.28 -4.20 -3.67
N ILE A 120 10.04 -3.12 -3.84
CA ILE A 120 9.52 -1.77 -4.02
C ILE A 120 10.31 -1.06 -5.12
N ARG A 121 9.60 -0.41 -6.04
CA ARG A 121 10.16 0.42 -7.10
C ARG A 121 9.26 1.62 -7.40
N ASN A 122 9.83 2.57 -8.14
CA ASN A 122 9.09 3.73 -8.64
C ASN A 122 7.89 3.29 -9.49
N LEU A 123 6.75 3.93 -9.26
CA LEU A 123 5.60 3.92 -10.16
C LEU A 123 5.93 4.68 -11.46
N ARG A 124 5.62 4.10 -12.62
CA ARG A 124 6.07 4.53 -13.96
C ARG A 124 4.90 4.82 -14.89
N GLY A 125 4.81 6.06 -15.37
CA GLY A 125 3.94 6.43 -16.49
C GLY A 125 2.43 6.33 -16.22
N GLY A 126 1.63 6.65 -17.25
CA GLY A 126 0.17 6.72 -17.15
C GLY A 126 -0.52 5.35 -17.09
N GLU A 127 -0.03 4.38 -17.86
CA GLU A 127 -0.63 3.03 -17.95
C GLU A 127 -0.51 2.27 -16.62
N GLU A 128 0.66 2.30 -15.98
CA GLU A 128 0.82 1.67 -14.66
C GLU A 128 -0.04 2.37 -13.61
N ARG A 129 -0.24 3.69 -13.71
CA ARG A 129 -1.15 4.42 -12.83
C ARG A 129 -2.61 4.01 -13.02
N ARG A 130 -3.04 3.73 -14.26
CA ARG A 130 -4.36 3.16 -14.55
C ARG A 130 -4.49 1.75 -13.96
N ALA A 131 -3.48 0.91 -14.11
CA ALA A 131 -3.44 -0.42 -13.50
C ALA A 131 -3.46 -0.34 -11.95
N ALA A 132 -2.74 0.60 -11.35
CA ALA A 132 -2.73 0.85 -9.91
C ALA A 132 -4.11 1.26 -9.38
N ASN A 133 -4.80 2.18 -10.07
CA ASN A 133 -6.18 2.55 -9.73
C ASN A 133 -7.12 1.34 -9.80
N LEU A 134 -6.98 0.49 -10.83
CA LEU A 134 -7.76 -0.72 -10.96
C LEU A 134 -7.46 -1.72 -9.82
N ALA A 135 -6.18 -1.88 -9.45
CA ALA A 135 -5.76 -2.73 -8.33
C ALA A 135 -6.40 -2.27 -7.02
N VAL A 136 -6.33 -0.97 -6.71
CA VAL A 136 -6.97 -0.39 -5.52
C VAL A 136 -8.48 -0.57 -5.57
N LYS A 137 -9.12 -0.33 -6.72
CA LYS A 137 -10.56 -0.54 -6.90
C LYS A 137 -10.98 -1.97 -6.58
N ARG A 138 -10.32 -2.97 -7.18
CA ARG A 138 -10.64 -4.39 -6.97
C ARG A 138 -10.36 -4.81 -5.53
N THR A 139 -9.22 -4.38 -4.98
CA THR A 139 -8.81 -4.69 -3.61
C THR A 139 -9.83 -4.15 -2.62
N MET A 140 -10.14 -2.85 -2.66
CA MET A 140 -11.07 -2.25 -1.71
C MET A 140 -12.47 -2.86 -1.80
N LYS A 141 -12.93 -3.24 -2.99
CA LYS A 141 -14.17 -4.02 -3.16
C LYS A 141 -14.10 -5.39 -2.49
N ALA A 142 -13.04 -6.16 -2.74
CA ALA A 142 -12.84 -7.48 -2.14
C ALA A 142 -12.75 -7.42 -0.61
N LEU A 143 -12.19 -6.33 -0.08
CA LEU A 143 -12.03 -6.10 1.36
C LEU A 143 -13.29 -5.54 2.04
N SER A 144 -14.24 -4.97 1.30
CA SER A 144 -15.43 -4.34 1.87
C SER A 144 -16.32 -5.32 2.66
N PRO A 145 -16.63 -6.54 2.18
CA PRO A 145 -17.38 -7.51 2.95
C PRO A 145 -16.65 -7.97 4.21
N LEU A 146 -15.31 -7.89 4.21
CA LEU A 146 -14.46 -8.32 5.33
C LEU A 146 -14.38 -7.27 6.45
N ARG A 147 -15.28 -6.27 6.49
CA ARG A 147 -15.29 -5.20 7.50
C ARG A 147 -15.53 -5.68 8.92
N THR A 148 -16.24 -6.78 9.06
CA THR A 148 -16.56 -7.40 10.34
C THR A 148 -15.60 -8.53 10.71
N ARG A 149 -14.67 -8.93 9.82
CA ARG A 149 -13.78 -10.08 10.05
C ARG A 149 -12.47 -9.68 10.74
N ARG A 150 -12.03 -10.53 11.68
CA ARG A 150 -10.83 -10.33 12.52
C ARG A 150 -9.50 -10.69 11.83
N ARG A 151 -9.52 -11.50 10.74
CA ARG A 151 -8.34 -11.95 10.00
C ARG A 151 -8.35 -11.45 8.55
N PHE A 152 -7.17 -11.09 8.05
CA PHE A 152 -7.00 -10.45 6.75
C PHE A 152 -6.00 -11.21 5.86
N PRO A 153 -6.26 -11.36 4.56
CA PRO A 153 -5.33 -12.01 3.65
C PRO A 153 -4.12 -11.09 3.39
N ALA A 154 -2.91 -11.64 3.52
CA ALA A 154 -1.66 -10.93 3.20
C ALA A 154 -1.38 -10.84 1.69
N LYS A 155 -2.05 -11.67 0.87
CA LYS A 155 -1.92 -11.72 -0.60
C LYS A 155 -3.28 -11.87 -1.25
N LEU A 156 -3.50 -11.16 -2.36
CA LEU A 156 -4.71 -11.26 -3.19
C LEU A 156 -4.32 -11.29 -4.67
N SER A 157 -4.87 -12.24 -5.43
CA SER A 157 -4.77 -12.27 -6.90
C SER A 157 -6.12 -11.84 -7.48
N LEU A 158 -6.14 -10.80 -8.32
CA LEU A 158 -7.38 -10.12 -8.77
C LEU A 158 -7.42 -9.79 -10.25
#